data_AF-A0A6L6PCS1-F1
#
_entry.id   AF-A0A6L6PCS1-F1
#
_cell.length_a   1.000
_cell.length_b   1.000
_cell.length_c   1.000
_cell.angle_alpha   90.00
_cell.angle_beta   90.00
_cell.angle_gamma   90.00
#
_symmetry.space_group_name_H-M   'P 1'
#
loop_
_entity.id
_entity.type
_entity.pdbx_description
1 polymer ?
#
loop_
_entity_poly.entity_id
_entity_poly.type
_entity_poly.pdbx_seq_one_letter_code
_entity_poly.pdbx_strand_id
1 'polypeptide(L)'
;MDLFNKSGVLVSSVLVLVGALIACQAREDAIPSPTVIEAAAMQIGPSGHLAAERRLQEWAAQGSPVAQRELALRYLSNPAKRREAMELFERAASAGDAQAAVGLVGMEHDNRASRVIKEAATANYVAH
;
A
#
# COMPACT_ATOMS: atom_id res chain seq x y z
N MET A 1 -38.49 -15.44 -42.96
CA MET A 1 -37.73 -16.16 -41.91
C MET A 1 -36.65 -15.23 -41.34
N ASP A 2 -37.00 -13.97 -41.05
CA ASP A 2 -36.01 -12.89 -40.89
C ASP A 2 -35.98 -12.30 -39.48
N LEU A 3 -36.94 -12.68 -38.64
CA LEU A 3 -37.02 -12.23 -37.25
C LEU A 3 -35.94 -12.89 -36.39
N PHE A 4 -35.74 -14.20 -36.52
CA PHE A 4 -34.75 -14.97 -35.74
C PHE A 4 -33.30 -14.54 -36.01
N ASN A 5 -32.97 -14.11 -37.23
CA ASN A 5 -31.63 -13.60 -37.56
C ASN A 5 -31.36 -12.25 -36.86
N LYS A 6 -32.33 -11.32 -36.86
CA LYS A 6 -32.20 -10.03 -36.17
C LYS A 6 -32.12 -10.21 -34.65
N SER A 7 -32.92 -11.10 -34.08
CA SER A 7 -32.90 -11.42 -32.65
C SER A 7 -31.56 -12.01 -32.21
N GLY A 8 -30.97 -12.93 -32.99
CA GLY A 8 -29.68 -13.54 -32.68
C GLY A 8 -28.51 -12.54 -32.73
N VAL A 9 -28.50 -11.64 -33.70
CA VAL A 9 -27.48 -10.57 -33.82
C VAL A 9 -27.58 -9.58 -32.66
N LEU A 10 -28.79 -9.23 -32.23
CA LEU A 10 -28.99 -8.35 -31.08
C LEU A 10 -28.51 -8.99 -29.77
N VAL A 11 -28.82 -10.26 -29.52
CA VAL A 11 -28.37 -10.98 -28.32
C VAL A 11 -26.84 -11.12 -28.29
N SER A 12 -26.23 -11.44 -29.43
CA SER A 12 -24.77 -11.53 -29.53
C SER A 12 -24.08 -10.19 -29.32
N SER A 13 -24.61 -9.10 -29.90
CA SER A 13 -24.08 -7.75 -29.72
C SER A 13 -24.16 -7.29 -28.26
N VAL A 14 -25.27 -7.57 -27.58
CA VAL A 14 -25.43 -7.27 -26.15
C VAL A 14 -24.44 -8.06 -25.30
N LEU A 15 -24.24 -9.36 -25.58
CA LEU A 15 -23.26 -10.18 -24.87
C LEU A 15 -21.82 -9.69 -25.07
N VAL A 16 -21.45 -9.27 -26.29
CA VAL A 16 -20.12 -8.69 -26.57
C VAL A 16 -19.92 -7.36 -25.84
N LEU A 17 -20.94 -6.49 -25.82
CA LEU A 17 -20.90 -5.23 -25.08
C LEU A 17 -20.77 -5.45 -23.57
N VAL A 18 -21.55 -6.38 -22.99
CA VAL A 18 -21.47 -6.71 -21.56
C VAL A 18 -20.12 -7.34 -21.22
N GLY A 19 -19.60 -8.23 -22.05
CA GLY A 19 -18.26 -8.81 -21.87
C GLY A 19 -17.14 -7.77 -21.93
N ALA A 20 -17.23 -6.81 -22.85
CA ALA A 20 -16.28 -5.70 -22.94
C ALA A 20 -16.33 -4.77 -21.72
N LEU A 21 -17.53 -4.51 -21.18
CA LEU A 21 -17.68 -3.71 -19.96
C LEU A 21 -17.10 -4.42 -18.73
N ILE A 22 -17.31 -5.73 -18.57
CA ILE A 22 -16.70 -6.51 -17.47
C ILE A 22 -15.17 -6.51 -17.58
N ALA A 23 -14.62 -6.63 -18.79
CA ALA A 23 -13.18 -6.57 -19.02
C ALA A 23 -12.57 -5.18 -18.73
N CYS A 24 -13.32 -4.10 -18.90
CA CYS A 24 -12.90 -2.76 -18.49
C CYS A 24 -12.85 -2.60 -16.97
N GLN A 25 -13.81 -3.16 -16.23
CA GLN A 25 -13.80 -3.07 -14.76
C GLN A 25 -12.66 -3.87 -14.13
N ALA A 26 -12.28 -5.01 -14.72
CA ALA A 26 -11.17 -5.83 -14.24
C ALA A 26 -9.78 -5.16 -14.42
N ARG A 27 -9.66 -4.07 -15.18
CA ARG A 27 -8.40 -3.33 -15.34
C ARG A 27 -8.08 -2.41 -14.16
N GLU A 28 -9.04 -2.14 -13.28
CA GLU A 28 -8.81 -1.35 -12.07
C GLU A 28 -8.02 -2.11 -10.99
N ASP A 29 -7.94 -3.45 -11.10
CA ASP A 29 -7.22 -4.35 -10.19
C ASP A 29 -5.73 -4.54 -10.55
N ALA A 30 -5.22 -3.84 -11.56
CA ALA A 30 -3.80 -3.89 -11.89
C ALA A 30 -3.00 -2.97 -10.96
N ILE A 31 -1.98 -3.51 -10.27
CA ILE A 31 -1.01 -2.71 -9.53
C ILE A 31 -0.36 -1.71 -10.51
N PRO A 32 -0.51 -0.38 -10.29
CA PRO A 32 0.01 0.60 -11.23
C PRO A 32 1.53 0.74 -11.09
N SER A 33 2.15 1.49 -12.01
CA SER A 33 3.60 1.69 -11.98
C SER A 33 4.07 2.37 -10.68
N PRO A 34 5.32 2.14 -10.24
CA PRO A 34 5.90 2.80 -9.07
C PRO A 34 5.68 4.31 -9.02
N THR A 35 5.85 4.99 -10.16
CA THR A 35 5.68 6.44 -10.27
C THR A 35 4.26 6.91 -9.98
N VAL A 36 3.25 6.13 -10.37
CA VAL A 36 1.83 6.43 -10.09
C VAL A 36 1.54 6.23 -8.60
N ILE A 37 2.12 5.18 -8.00
CA ILE A 37 1.98 4.90 -6.57
C ILE A 37 2.59 6.02 -5.73
N GLU A 38 3.81 6.44 -6.05
CA GLU A 38 4.50 7.54 -5.38
C GLU A 38 3.76 8.86 -5.56
N ALA A 39 3.27 9.16 -6.77
CA ALA A 39 2.45 10.34 -7.03
C ALA A 39 1.13 10.34 -6.23
N ALA A 40 0.49 9.17 -6.09
CA ALA A 40 -0.69 9.02 -5.24
C ALA A 40 -0.33 9.22 -3.75
N ALA A 41 0.82 8.71 -3.31
CA ALA A 41 1.32 8.96 -1.96
C ALA A 41 1.52 10.47 -1.74
N MET A 42 2.16 11.20 -2.65
CA MET A 42 2.38 12.65 -2.48
C MET A 42 1.09 13.47 -2.29
N GLN A 43 -0.05 13.01 -2.82
CA GLN A 43 -1.36 13.68 -2.66
C GLN A 43 -1.96 13.54 -1.26
N ILE A 44 -1.49 12.58 -0.46
CA ILE A 44 -1.93 12.41 0.93
C ILE A 44 -1.09 13.36 1.81
N GLY A 45 -1.40 14.65 1.69
CA GLY A 45 -0.86 15.74 2.52
C GLY A 45 -1.74 16.06 3.74
N PRO A 46 -1.54 17.24 4.39
CA PRO A 46 -2.27 17.65 5.61
C PRO A 46 -3.79 17.65 5.45
N SER A 47 -4.28 17.90 4.24
CA SER A 47 -5.70 17.90 3.88
C SER A 47 -6.32 16.49 3.80
N GLY A 48 -5.51 15.44 3.96
CA GLY A 48 -5.97 14.06 4.15
C GLY A 48 -6.87 13.55 3.03
N HIS A 49 -6.32 13.30 1.84
CA HIS A 49 -7.06 12.54 0.83
C HIS A 49 -7.18 11.06 1.27
N LEU A 50 -8.18 10.77 2.12
CA LEU A 50 -8.49 9.42 2.62
C LEU A 50 -8.65 8.41 1.47
N ALA A 51 -9.11 8.85 0.31
CA ALA A 51 -9.21 8.03 -0.89
C ALA A 51 -7.83 7.57 -1.41
N ALA A 52 -6.83 8.46 -1.40
CA ALA A 52 -5.48 8.12 -1.83
C ALA A 52 -4.78 7.20 -0.82
N GLU A 53 -5.01 7.39 0.49
CA GLU A 53 -4.51 6.45 1.50
C GLU A 53 -5.15 5.06 1.34
N ARG A 54 -6.46 5.00 1.10
CA ARG A 54 -7.16 3.73 0.86
C ARG A 54 -6.61 3.00 -0.38
N ARG A 55 -6.41 3.72 -1.49
CA ARG A 55 -5.75 3.17 -2.69
C ARG A 55 -4.36 2.62 -2.38
N LEU A 56 -3.58 3.33 -1.57
CA LEU A 56 -2.26 2.88 -1.16
C LEU A 56 -2.31 1.59 -0.33
N GLN A 57 -3.29 1.49 0.58
CA GLN A 57 -3.55 0.27 1.34
C GLN A 57 -3.96 -0.90 0.45
N GLU A 58 -4.82 -0.66 -0.55
CA GLU A 58 -5.23 -1.65 -1.54
C GLU A 58 -4.04 -2.17 -2.34
N TRP A 59 -3.18 -1.29 -2.87
CA TRP A 59 -1.99 -1.71 -3.61
C TRP A 59 -0.96 -2.41 -2.74
N ALA A 60 -0.81 -2.00 -1.47
CA ALA A 60 0.06 -2.67 -0.51
C ALA A 60 -0.45 -4.09 -0.20
N ALA A 61 -1.77 -4.27 -0.07
CA ALA A 61 -2.42 -5.57 0.12
C ALA A 61 -2.29 -6.48 -1.11
N GLN A 62 -2.28 -5.91 -2.32
CA GLN A 62 -2.01 -6.62 -3.56
C GLN A 62 -0.53 -7.02 -3.75
N GLY A 63 0.36 -6.59 -2.83
CA GLY A 63 1.76 -6.99 -2.81
C GLY A 63 2.72 -6.00 -3.49
N SER A 64 2.29 -4.77 -3.79
CA SER A 64 3.20 -3.75 -4.34
C SER A 64 4.27 -3.35 -3.31
N PRO A 65 5.57 -3.59 -3.57
CA PRO A 65 6.64 -3.23 -2.64
C PRO A 65 6.72 -1.71 -2.41
N VAL A 66 6.48 -0.95 -3.48
CA VAL A 66 6.48 0.52 -3.44
C VAL A 66 5.31 1.03 -2.60
N ALA A 67 4.10 0.48 -2.77
CA ALA A 67 2.95 0.90 -1.95
C ALA A 67 3.14 0.55 -0.48
N GLN A 68 3.71 -0.63 -0.18
CA GLN A 68 4.05 -1.04 1.18
C GLN A 68 5.05 -0.08 1.82
N ARG A 69 6.11 0.31 1.08
CA ARG A 69 7.10 1.30 1.52
C ARG A 69 6.46 2.66 1.80
N GLU A 70 5.69 3.20 0.86
CA GLU A 70 5.04 4.50 1.02
C GLU A 70 4.03 4.51 2.18
N LEU A 71 3.32 3.40 2.41
CA LEU A 71 2.41 3.26 3.55
C LEU A 71 3.19 3.16 4.87
N ALA A 72 4.30 2.43 4.89
CA ALA A 72 5.18 2.32 6.06
C ALA A 72 5.74 3.69 6.49
N LEU A 73 6.24 4.48 5.53
CA LEU A 73 6.74 5.84 5.78
C LEU A 73 5.70 6.73 6.47
N ARG A 74 4.42 6.57 6.15
CA ARG A 74 3.32 7.30 6.81
C ARG A 74 3.11 6.84 8.23
N TYR A 75 3.17 5.53 8.44
CA TYR A 75 2.91 4.92 9.72
C TYR A 75 4.04 5.20 10.72
N LEU A 76 5.26 5.54 10.26
CA LEU A 76 6.35 6.01 11.12
C LEU A 76 5.96 7.23 11.96
N SER A 77 5.18 8.15 11.40
CA SER A 77 4.73 9.37 12.09
C SER A 77 3.70 9.08 13.19
N ASN A 78 3.11 7.88 13.23
CA ASN A 78 2.15 7.47 14.23
C ASN A 78 2.76 6.41 15.16
N PRO A 79 3.06 6.74 16.43
CA PRO A 79 3.65 5.79 17.39
C PRO A 79 2.87 4.48 17.54
N ALA A 80 1.53 4.51 17.42
CA ALA A 80 0.69 3.33 17.53
C ALA A 80 0.83 2.37 16.34
N LYS A 81 1.21 2.90 15.16
CA LYS A 81 1.36 2.13 13.92
C LYS A 81 2.81 1.75 13.60
N ARG A 82 3.76 2.07 14.49
CA ARG A 82 5.18 1.79 14.26
C ARG A 82 5.46 0.31 13.97
N ARG A 83 4.77 -0.62 14.64
CA ARG A 83 4.94 -2.06 14.38
C ARG A 83 4.47 -2.45 12.97
N GLU A 84 3.31 -1.93 12.58
CA GLU A 84 2.72 -2.14 11.27
C GLU A 84 3.60 -1.54 10.16
N ALA A 85 4.23 -0.38 10.41
CA ALA A 85 5.23 0.20 9.51
C ALA A 85 6.44 -0.75 9.31
N MET A 86 6.91 -1.38 10.38
CA MET A 86 8.03 -2.33 10.31
C MET A 86 7.68 -3.53 9.44
N GLU A 87 6.52 -4.15 9.66
CA GLU A 87 6.03 -5.29 8.87
C GLU A 87 5.82 -4.95 7.38
N LEU A 88 5.42 -3.71 7.09
CA LEU A 88 5.31 -3.21 5.72
C LEU A 88 6.69 -3.06 5.07
N PHE A 89 7.67 -2.48 5.77
CA PHE A 89 9.04 -2.39 5.26
C PHE A 89 9.69 -3.76 5.09
N GLU A 90 9.50 -4.69 6.02
CA GLU A 90 10.02 -6.06 5.93
C GLU A 90 9.52 -6.76 4.67
N ARG A 91 8.20 -6.67 4.40
CA ARG A 91 7.61 -7.26 3.18
C ARG A 91 8.17 -6.60 1.92
N ALA A 92 8.24 -5.28 1.87
CA ALA A 92 8.76 -4.55 0.72
C ALA A 92 10.25 -4.85 0.47
N ALA A 93 11.06 -4.89 1.53
CA ALA A 93 12.48 -5.21 1.47
C ALA A 93 12.70 -6.67 1.00
N SER A 94 11.90 -7.60 1.52
CA SER A 94 11.94 -9.01 1.10
C SER A 94 11.56 -9.20 -0.37
N ALA A 95 10.74 -8.30 -0.92
CA ALA A 95 10.40 -8.24 -2.33
C ALA A 95 11.43 -7.46 -3.20
N GLY A 96 12.54 -7.02 -2.62
CA GLY A 96 13.64 -6.36 -3.32
C GLY A 96 13.59 -4.82 -3.33
N ASP A 97 12.69 -4.18 -2.58
CA ASP A 97 12.70 -2.72 -2.45
C ASP A 97 13.86 -2.26 -1.56
N ALA A 98 14.91 -1.72 -2.19
CA ALA A 98 16.10 -1.24 -1.49
C ALA A 98 15.81 -0.05 -0.55
N GLN A 99 14.85 0.81 -0.88
CA GLN A 99 14.48 1.95 -0.03
C GLN A 99 13.75 1.46 1.24
N ALA A 100 12.93 0.42 1.12
CA ALA A 100 12.32 -0.23 2.27
C ALA A 100 13.35 -0.89 3.19
N ALA A 101 14.38 -1.52 2.63
CA ALA A 101 15.47 -2.11 3.41
C ALA A 101 16.23 -1.03 4.23
N VAL A 102 16.49 0.14 3.63
CA VAL A 102 17.07 1.29 4.33
C VAL A 102 16.14 1.79 5.45
N GLY A 103 14.84 1.88 5.18
CA GLY A 103 13.83 2.25 6.17
C GLY A 103 13.82 1.31 7.39
N LEU A 104 13.91 -0.01 7.15
CA LEU A 104 13.94 -1.02 8.20
C LEU A 104 15.17 -0.86 9.12
N VAL A 105 16.35 -0.66 8.54
CA VAL A 105 17.59 -0.40 9.31
C VAL A 105 17.43 0.84 10.20
N GLY A 106 16.87 1.92 9.66
CA GLY A 106 16.59 3.13 10.44
C GLY A 106 15.68 2.86 11.64
N MET A 107 14.63 2.08 11.46
CA MET A 107 13.70 1.72 12.54
C MET A 107 14.34 0.87 13.64
N GLU A 108 15.21 -0.09 13.28
CA GLU A 108 15.90 -0.93 14.25
C GLU A 108 16.86 -0.10 15.13
N HIS A 109 17.58 0.85 14.52
CA HIS A 109 18.45 1.76 15.26
C HIS A 109 17.67 2.61 16.26
N ASP A 110 16.53 3.19 15.86
CA ASP A 110 15.65 3.98 16.72
C ASP A 110 15.09 3.15 17.89
N ASN A 111 14.70 1.90 17.62
CA ASN A 111 14.20 0.99 18.64
C ASN A 111 15.30 0.65 19.66
N ARG A 112 16.50 0.32 19.18
CA ARG A 112 17.66 0.05 20.04
C ARG A 112 17.99 1.25 20.92
N ALA A 113 18.03 2.46 20.36
CA ALA A 113 18.29 3.68 21.12
C ALA A 113 17.21 3.91 22.19
N SER A 114 15.94 3.74 21.84
CA SER A 114 14.82 3.87 22.78
C SER A 114 14.91 2.89 23.94
N ARG A 115 15.32 1.64 23.68
CA ARG A 115 15.55 0.63 24.72
C ARG A 115 16.68 1.02 25.67
N VAL A 116 17.82 1.45 25.14
CA VAL A 116 18.97 1.86 25.95
C VAL A 116 18.61 3.04 26.86
N ILE A 117 17.89 4.04 26.35
CA ILE A 117 17.42 5.18 27.15
C ILE A 117 16.50 4.72 28.29
N LYS A 118 15.56 3.81 28.00
CA LYS A 118 14.64 3.28 29.00
C LYS A 118 15.38 2.49 30.09
N GLU A 119 16.33 1.65 29.70
CA GLU A 119 17.16 0.87 30.63
C GLU A 119 18.00 1.80 31.53
N ALA A 120 18.64 2.83 30.95
CA ALA A 120 19.39 3.83 31.71
C ALA A 120 18.51 4.62 32.69
N ALA A 121 17.29 5.00 32.27
CA ALA A 121 16.33 5.69 33.13
C ALA A 121 15.89 4.79 34.31
N THR A 122 15.63 3.51 34.06
CA THR A 122 15.27 2.56 35.12
C THR A 122 16.43 2.27 36.07
N ALA A 123 17.65 2.15 35.58
CA ALA A 123 18.83 1.92 36.40
C ALA A 123 19.10 3.09 37.37
N ASN A 124 18.93 4.34 36.89
CA ASN A 124 19.05 5.53 37.73
C ASN A 124 17.94 5.65 38.78
N TYR A 125 16.73 5.14 38.51
CA TYR A 125 15.62 5.16 39.47
C TYR A 125 15.74 4.11 40.59
N VAL A 126 16.49 3.02 40.37
CA VAL A 126 16.69 1.93 41.36
C VAL A 126 17.92 2.19 42.24
N ALA A 127 18.80 3.11 41.86
CA ALA A 127 20.04 3.42 42.57
C ALA A 127 19.92 4.48 43.69
N HIS A 128 18.69 4.86 44.07
CA HIS A 128 18.38 5.78 45.18
C HIS A 128 17.43 5.12 46.18
#